data_AF-G3J7Y8-F1
#
_entry.id   AF-G3J7Y8-F1
#
_cell.length_a   1.000
_cell.length_b   1.000
_cell.length_c   1.000
_cell.angle_alpha   90.00
_cell.angle_beta   90.00
_cell.angle_gamma   90.00
#
_symmetry.space_group_name_H-M   'P 1'
#
loop_
_entity.id
_entity.type
_entity.pdbx_description
1 polymer ?
#
loop_
_entity_poly.entity_id
_entity_poly.type
_entity_poly.pdbx_seq_one_letter_code
_entity_poly.pdbx_strand_id
1 'polypeptide(L)'
;MSRPKRGVRFSHKSSNGSGSEGRRSSFSDVSEDGSPSRSKPYLRLETVDEKPPTPEEKRAEYEKKKANFWTRTLWTFVMMGIFFGALFMGHIYIITIITAVQIISFKEVIAIANVPSRARSLRSTKSLNWYWLATTMYFLYGESVIYYFKHIVLVDKVLLPLATHHRFISFILYVFGFVCFVASLKAGHYKFQFTNFAWTHMALYLIVVQAHFVMNNILEGMIWFFLPAALVITNDIFAYICGIAFGRTQLIKLSPKKTVEGFVGAWIMTVLFGIFLSNLMMKSKFFICPVNDLGANIFTGLECNPNPVFLPATYEIPQFFFLPQHRTITLTFAPIQLHTFILASFASLIAPFGGFFASGLKRSFKIKDFGDSIPGHGGMTDRMDCQFIMGFFAYMYYHTFIAVYKVDLGIVLETAITRLGPDDQVELVKSMCRYLGNQGIVPEALSACIEHAMAAGQ
;
A
#
# COMPACT_ATOMS: atom_id res chain seq x y z
N MET A 1 7.86 53.81 -27.84
CA MET A 1 8.52 52.83 -28.73
C MET A 1 8.04 51.43 -28.40
N SER A 2 7.03 50.97 -29.12
CA SER A 2 6.36 49.68 -28.95
C SER A 2 6.63 48.81 -30.18
N ARG A 3 7.40 47.72 -30.00
CA ARG A 3 7.69 46.74 -31.07
C ARG A 3 6.45 45.88 -31.35
N PRO A 4 6.03 45.69 -32.61
CA PRO A 4 4.86 44.87 -32.93
C PRO A 4 5.22 43.38 -33.03
N LYS A 5 4.30 42.54 -32.54
CA LYS A 5 4.30 41.08 -32.62
C LYS A 5 4.05 40.63 -34.08
N ARG A 6 4.92 39.76 -34.62
CA ARG A 6 4.68 39.08 -35.90
C ARG A 6 3.55 38.07 -35.76
N GLY A 7 2.47 38.28 -36.53
CA GLY A 7 1.36 37.35 -36.69
C GLY A 7 1.73 36.20 -37.62
N VAL A 8 1.38 34.98 -37.20
CA VAL A 8 1.43 33.77 -38.04
C VAL A 8 0.05 33.58 -38.66
N ARG A 9 0.01 33.59 -40.00
CA ARG A 9 -1.19 33.50 -40.85
C ARG A 9 -1.56 32.03 -41.02
N PHE A 10 -2.75 31.61 -40.59
CA PHE A 10 -3.30 30.29 -40.90
C PHE A 10 -4.07 30.34 -42.23
N SER A 11 -3.78 29.41 -43.14
CA SER A 11 -4.48 29.28 -44.41
C SER A 11 -5.78 28.49 -44.22
N HIS A 12 -6.91 29.15 -44.47
CA HIS A 12 -8.21 28.51 -44.64
C HIS A 12 -8.23 27.67 -45.92
N LYS A 13 -8.82 26.47 -45.85
CA LYS A 13 -9.40 25.80 -47.02
C LYS A 13 -10.81 25.34 -46.66
N SER A 14 -11.78 25.96 -47.32
CA SER A 14 -13.19 25.62 -47.31
C SER A 14 -13.48 24.55 -48.38
N SER A 15 -14.31 23.56 -48.06
CA SER A 15 -15.24 22.98 -49.04
C SER A 15 -16.42 22.31 -48.33
N ASN A 16 -17.62 22.68 -48.79
CA ASN A 16 -18.95 22.18 -48.42
C ASN A 16 -19.14 20.67 -48.65
N GLY A 17 -20.12 20.10 -47.94
CA GLY A 17 -20.74 18.82 -48.31
C GLY A 17 -21.68 18.28 -47.23
N SER A 18 -22.98 18.35 -47.47
CA SER A 18 -24.14 18.00 -46.64
C SER A 18 -24.39 16.49 -46.45
N GLY A 19 -25.08 16.11 -45.36
CA GLY A 19 -26.07 15.01 -45.40
C GLY A 19 -26.02 13.93 -44.31
N SER A 20 -27.03 13.98 -43.42
CA SER A 20 -27.87 12.86 -42.91
C SER A 20 -27.30 11.72 -42.04
N GLU A 21 -27.89 11.62 -40.84
CA GLU A 21 -28.30 10.46 -40.01
C GLU A 21 -27.66 9.06 -40.17
N GLY A 22 -27.35 8.43 -39.02
CA GLY A 22 -27.21 6.97 -38.95
C GLY A 22 -26.58 6.45 -37.66
N ARG A 23 -27.40 5.85 -36.79
CA ARG A 23 -27.04 5.17 -35.54
C ARG A 23 -26.25 3.86 -35.78
N ARG A 24 -25.51 3.48 -34.73
CA ARG A 24 -25.15 2.11 -34.24
C ARG A 24 -23.85 1.42 -34.71
N SER A 25 -23.02 1.16 -33.69
CA SER A 25 -22.27 -0.07 -33.34
C SER A 25 -21.64 -0.92 -34.43
N SER A 26 -20.33 -1.16 -34.34
CA SER A 26 -19.82 -2.47 -33.91
C SER A 26 -18.33 -2.39 -33.58
N PHE A 27 -17.95 -3.18 -32.57
CA PHE A 27 -16.60 -3.68 -32.33
C PHE A 27 -16.25 -4.71 -33.43
N SER A 28 -14.95 -4.97 -33.61
CA SER A 28 -14.33 -5.94 -34.55
C SER A 28 -14.27 -5.45 -36.01
N ASP A 29 -13.23 -5.62 -36.83
CA ASP A 29 -12.08 -6.53 -36.83
C ASP A 29 -10.85 -5.83 -37.44
N VAL A 30 -9.66 -6.15 -36.94
CA VAL A 30 -8.39 -5.83 -37.59
C VAL A 30 -8.17 -6.87 -38.69
N SER A 31 -8.20 -6.42 -39.94
CA SER A 31 -7.78 -7.22 -41.10
C SER A 31 -6.51 -6.60 -41.71
N GLU A 32 -5.43 -7.35 -41.70
CA GLU A 32 -4.30 -7.18 -42.62
C GLU A 32 -4.72 -7.66 -44.01
N ASP A 33 -4.47 -6.82 -45.03
CA ASP A 33 -3.76 -7.12 -46.28
C ASP A 33 -4.30 -6.35 -47.50
N GLY A 34 -3.36 -5.83 -48.31
CA GLY A 34 -3.52 -5.76 -49.76
C GLY A 34 -3.65 -4.40 -50.47
N SER A 35 -2.50 -3.78 -50.77
CA SER A 35 -2.19 -3.08 -52.05
C SER A 35 -2.63 -1.61 -52.28
N PRO A 36 -2.01 -0.84 -53.22
CA PRO A 36 -0.69 -0.96 -53.86
C PRO A 36 0.17 0.33 -53.76
N SER A 37 1.44 0.14 -54.10
CA SER A 37 2.52 1.12 -54.26
C SER A 37 2.15 2.43 -55.01
N ARG A 38 2.38 3.56 -54.35
CA ARG A 38 2.73 4.83 -55.01
C ARG A 38 4.01 5.37 -54.38
N SER A 39 5.09 5.27 -55.14
CA SER A 39 6.41 5.83 -54.86
C SER A 39 6.32 7.34 -54.64
N LYS A 40 6.53 7.79 -53.41
CA LYS A 40 6.88 9.19 -53.12
C LYS A 40 8.41 9.33 -53.15
N PRO A 41 8.96 10.40 -53.72
CA PRO A 41 10.41 10.60 -53.76
C PRO A 41 10.94 10.70 -52.33
N TYR A 42 12.04 10.00 -52.06
CA TYR A 42 12.84 10.18 -50.85
C TYR A 42 13.25 11.65 -50.74
N LEU A 43 12.59 12.40 -49.86
CA LEU A 43 13.18 13.60 -49.29
C LEU A 43 14.31 13.10 -48.39
N ARG A 44 15.56 13.21 -48.86
CA ARG A 44 16.74 13.09 -47.99
C ARG A 44 16.51 14.07 -46.84
N LEU A 45 16.28 13.55 -45.63
CA LEU A 45 16.53 14.32 -44.43
C LEU A 45 18.01 14.70 -44.48
N GLU A 46 18.30 15.98 -44.58
CA GLU A 46 19.64 16.49 -44.28
C GLU A 46 19.97 16.01 -42.87
N THR A 47 21.08 15.28 -42.75
CA THR A 47 21.70 14.96 -41.48
C THR A 47 22.05 16.29 -40.82
N VAL A 48 21.27 16.68 -39.82
CA VAL A 48 21.68 17.75 -38.90
C VAL A 48 22.90 17.20 -38.17
N ASP A 49 24.09 17.58 -38.62
CA ASP A 49 25.31 17.41 -37.85
C ASP A 49 25.13 18.19 -36.53
N GLU A 50 24.86 17.48 -35.44
CA GLU A 50 24.96 18.03 -34.09
C GLU A 50 26.40 18.48 -33.90
N LYS A 51 26.62 19.81 -33.92
CA LYS A 51 27.92 20.39 -33.58
C LYS A 51 28.36 19.82 -32.22
N PRO A 52 29.63 19.38 -32.08
CA PRO A 52 30.12 18.91 -30.80
C PRO A 52 29.98 20.02 -29.75
N PRO A 53 29.48 19.69 -28.54
CA PRO A 53 29.15 20.69 -27.54
C PRO A 53 30.38 21.51 -27.18
N THR A 54 30.20 22.82 -27.12
CA THR A 54 31.25 23.77 -26.78
C THR A 54 31.80 23.49 -25.38
N PRO A 55 33.06 23.88 -25.07
CA PRO A 55 33.63 23.71 -23.74
C PRO A 55 32.78 24.38 -22.64
N GLU A 56 32.12 25.49 -22.96
CA GLU A 56 31.19 26.19 -22.08
C GLU A 56 29.90 25.39 -21.83
N GLU A 57 29.31 24.78 -22.86
CA GLU A 57 28.15 23.90 -22.73
C GLU A 57 28.47 22.64 -21.91
N LYS A 58 29.65 22.03 -22.11
CA LYS A 58 30.12 20.90 -21.29
C LYS A 58 30.31 21.29 -19.83
N ARG A 59 30.86 22.48 -19.57
CA ARG A 59 31.03 23.01 -18.21
C ARG A 59 29.68 23.32 -17.55
N ALA A 60 28.75 23.92 -18.28
CA ALA A 60 27.39 24.17 -17.80
C ALA A 60 26.61 22.88 -17.52
N GLU A 61 26.75 21.86 -18.38
CA GLU A 61 26.14 20.54 -18.16
C GLU A 61 26.76 19.83 -16.94
N TYR A 62 28.08 19.94 -16.74
CA TYR A 62 28.77 19.44 -15.56
C TYR A 62 28.28 20.12 -14.28
N GLU A 63 28.22 21.46 -14.25
CA GLU A 63 27.70 22.21 -13.09
C GLU A 63 26.24 21.86 -12.80
N LYS A 64 25.40 21.68 -13.84
CA LYS A 64 24.01 21.23 -13.68
C LYS A 64 23.93 19.81 -13.12
N LYS A 65 24.77 18.88 -13.59
CA LYS A 65 24.85 17.51 -13.05
C LYS A 65 25.33 17.51 -11.60
N LYS A 66 26.32 18.34 -11.27
CA LYS A 66 26.85 18.52 -9.91
C LYS A 66 25.81 19.11 -8.97
N ALA A 67 25.11 20.18 -9.38
CA ALA A 67 24.01 20.77 -8.61
C ALA A 67 22.88 19.77 -8.38
N ASN A 68 22.49 19.01 -9.41
CA ASN A 68 21.48 17.96 -9.28
C ASN A 68 21.94 16.84 -8.34
N PHE A 69 23.20 16.43 -8.42
CA PHE A 69 23.77 15.43 -7.51
C PHE A 69 23.72 15.93 -6.06
N TRP A 70 24.17 17.16 -5.81
CA TRP A 70 24.15 17.76 -4.47
C TRP A 70 22.74 17.91 -3.91
N THR A 71 21.81 18.40 -4.74
CA THR A 71 20.39 18.50 -4.38
C THR A 71 19.82 17.13 -4.01
N ARG A 72 20.14 16.08 -4.78
CA ARG A 72 19.71 14.72 -4.48
C ARG A 72 20.30 14.25 -3.15
N THR A 73 21.61 14.34 -2.98
CA THR A 73 22.26 13.90 -1.74
C THR A 73 21.68 14.59 -0.51
N LEU A 74 21.51 15.91 -0.55
CA LEU A 74 20.90 16.68 0.55
C LEU A 74 19.49 16.17 0.88
N TRP A 75 18.61 16.09 -0.11
CA TRP A 75 17.23 15.65 0.11
C TRP A 75 17.14 14.19 0.54
N THR A 76 18.07 13.32 0.14
CA THR A 76 18.17 11.95 0.66
C THR A 76 18.42 11.96 2.17
N PHE A 77 19.40 12.73 2.65
CA PHE A 77 19.67 12.83 4.09
C PHE A 77 18.52 13.47 4.86
N VAL A 78 17.87 14.49 4.31
CA VAL A 78 16.69 15.12 4.92
C VAL A 78 15.55 14.11 5.06
N MET A 79 15.22 13.38 4.00
CA MET A 79 14.16 12.36 4.04
C MET A 79 14.48 11.24 5.04
N MET A 80 15.73 10.76 5.04
CA MET A 80 16.16 9.73 5.98
C MET A 80 16.08 10.21 7.42
N GLY A 81 16.52 11.44 7.70
CA GLY A 81 16.44 12.07 9.02
C GLY A 81 15.00 12.25 9.50
N ILE A 82 14.10 12.73 8.64
CA ILE A 82 12.68 12.87 8.96
C ILE A 82 12.05 11.50 9.26
N PHE A 83 12.33 10.50 8.41
CA PHE A 83 11.76 9.17 8.56
C PHE A 83 12.22 8.50 9.87
N PHE A 84 13.52 8.42 10.14
CA PHE A 84 14.03 7.81 11.36
C PHE A 84 13.70 8.64 12.61
N GLY A 85 13.69 9.96 12.50
CA GLY A 85 13.23 10.85 13.57
C GLY A 85 11.79 10.53 13.97
N ALA A 86 10.88 10.44 13.00
CA ALA A 86 9.49 10.06 13.24
C ALA A 86 9.35 8.62 13.75
N LEU A 87 10.14 7.68 13.21
CA LEU A 87 10.14 6.27 13.61
C LEU A 87 10.43 6.11 15.10
N PHE A 88 11.42 6.86 15.62
CA PHE A 88 11.82 6.79 17.03
C PHE A 88 10.96 7.66 17.94
N MET A 89 10.34 8.72 17.41
CA MET A 89 9.47 9.62 18.17
C MET A 89 8.11 8.99 18.50
N GLY A 90 7.64 8.03 17.71
CA GLY A 90 6.48 7.21 18.05
C GLY A 90 5.53 6.93 16.88
N HIS A 91 4.52 6.12 17.16
CA HIS A 91 3.56 5.60 16.18
C HIS A 91 2.77 6.72 15.48
N ILE A 92 2.33 7.73 16.24
CA ILE A 92 1.55 8.86 15.70
C ILE A 92 2.30 9.65 14.61
N TYR A 93 3.62 9.76 14.71
CA TYR A 93 4.43 10.48 13.74
C TYR A 93 4.56 9.70 12.43
N ILE A 94 4.77 8.39 12.50
CA ILE A 94 4.76 7.54 11.31
C ILE A 94 3.38 7.52 10.67
N ILE A 95 2.31 7.41 11.46
CA ILE A 95 0.92 7.52 10.98
C ILE A 95 0.70 8.82 10.20
N THR A 96 1.21 9.94 10.74
CA THR A 96 1.12 11.25 10.10
C THR A 96 1.91 11.29 8.78
N ILE A 97 3.12 10.71 8.75
CA ILE A 97 3.92 10.59 7.53
C ILE A 97 3.18 9.77 6.47
N ILE A 98 2.66 8.59 6.81
CA ILE A 98 1.91 7.74 5.87
C ILE A 98 0.68 8.47 5.34
N THR A 99 -0.01 9.22 6.22
CA THR A 99 -1.15 10.07 5.85
C THR A 99 -0.75 11.19 4.89
N ALA A 100 0.41 11.83 5.09
CA ALA A 100 0.92 12.84 4.16
C ALA A 100 1.34 12.23 2.82
N VAL A 101 2.04 11.10 2.86
CA VAL A 101 2.50 10.36 1.66
C VAL A 101 1.31 9.96 0.79
N GLN A 102 0.25 9.36 1.35
CA GLN A 102 -0.94 8.98 0.57
C GLN A 102 -1.64 10.20 -0.07
N ILE A 103 -1.71 11.35 0.61
CA ILE A 103 -2.35 12.57 0.09
C ILE A 103 -1.55 13.11 -1.09
N ILE A 104 -0.22 13.14 -0.95
CA ILE A 104 0.68 13.59 -2.02
C ILE A 104 0.59 12.63 -3.22
N SER A 105 0.64 11.32 -3.00
CA SER A 105 0.52 10.33 -4.06
C SER A 105 -0.83 10.39 -4.78
N PHE A 106 -1.93 10.53 -4.03
CA PHE A 106 -3.25 10.72 -4.62
C PHE A 106 -3.31 11.98 -5.50
N LYS A 107 -2.75 13.10 -5.02
CA LYS A 107 -2.67 14.35 -5.79
C LYS A 107 -1.93 14.16 -7.12
N GLU A 108 -0.79 13.47 -7.10
CA GLU A 108 0.02 13.18 -8.30
C GLU A 108 -0.75 12.32 -9.31
N VAL A 109 -1.36 11.23 -8.86
CA VAL A 109 -2.13 10.33 -9.74
C VAL A 109 -3.36 11.03 -10.35
N ILE A 110 -4.07 11.85 -9.57
CA ILE A 110 -5.20 12.65 -10.06
C ILE A 110 -4.75 13.75 -11.04
N ALA A 111 -3.55 14.32 -10.86
CA ALA A 111 -3.03 15.36 -11.74
C ALA A 111 -2.80 14.83 -13.17
N ILE A 112 -2.42 13.56 -13.33
CA ILE A 112 -2.18 12.94 -14.65
C ILE A 112 -3.48 12.80 -15.45
N ALA A 113 -4.57 12.39 -14.81
CA ALA A 113 -5.86 12.22 -15.49
C ALA A 113 -6.49 13.55 -15.93
N ASN A 114 -6.13 14.66 -15.28
CA ASN A 114 -6.71 15.97 -15.53
C ASN A 114 -5.91 16.77 -16.57
N VAL A 115 -6.12 16.46 -17.86
CA VAL A 115 -5.50 17.21 -18.97
C VAL A 115 -5.88 18.71 -18.90
N PRO A 116 -4.91 19.66 -18.88
CA PRO A 116 -5.15 21.07 -18.52
C PRO A 116 -6.16 21.83 -19.40
N SER A 117 -6.30 21.46 -20.68
CA SER A 117 -7.16 22.15 -21.63
C SER A 117 -8.66 21.88 -21.43
N ARG A 118 -9.04 20.67 -20.99
CA ARG A 118 -10.44 20.29 -20.71
C ARG A 118 -10.83 20.45 -19.24
N ALA A 119 -9.87 20.42 -18.32
CA ALA A 119 -10.12 20.58 -16.89
C ALA A 119 -10.49 22.02 -16.46
N ARG A 120 -10.20 23.03 -17.31
CA ARG A 120 -10.43 24.44 -16.97
C ARG A 120 -11.91 24.84 -16.94
N SER A 121 -12.78 24.12 -17.65
CA SER A 121 -14.23 24.40 -17.71
C SER A 121 -15.04 23.76 -16.57
N LEU A 122 -14.44 22.90 -15.74
CA LEU A 122 -15.15 22.08 -14.74
C LEU A 122 -14.49 22.15 -13.35
N ARG A 123 -14.60 23.31 -12.67
CA ARG A 123 -14.10 23.51 -11.29
C ARG A 123 -14.70 22.52 -10.28
N SER A 124 -15.97 22.12 -10.48
CA SER A 124 -16.69 21.16 -9.63
C SER A 124 -16.00 19.80 -9.55
N THR A 125 -15.42 19.31 -10.65
CA THR A 125 -14.79 17.98 -10.72
C THR A 125 -13.54 17.89 -9.83
N LYS A 126 -12.78 19.00 -9.70
CA LYS A 126 -11.61 19.04 -8.82
C LYS A 126 -11.99 18.98 -7.35
N SER A 127 -13.03 19.72 -6.95
CA SER A 127 -13.54 19.70 -5.57
C SER A 127 -14.05 18.31 -5.19
N LEU A 128 -14.68 17.62 -6.16
CA LEU A 128 -15.23 16.30 -5.95
C LEU A 128 -14.14 15.23 -5.71
N ASN A 129 -12.99 15.32 -6.38
CA ASN A 129 -11.88 14.39 -6.14
C ASN A 129 -11.36 14.47 -4.70
N TRP A 130 -11.27 15.69 -4.14
CA TRP A 130 -10.89 15.90 -2.73
C TRP A 130 -11.98 15.45 -1.76
N TYR A 131 -13.25 15.64 -2.13
CA TYR A 131 -14.38 15.12 -1.37
C TYR A 131 -14.29 13.59 -1.24
N TRP A 132 -14.07 12.89 -2.35
CA TRP A 132 -13.92 11.43 -2.32
C TRP A 132 -12.75 10.97 -1.45
N LEU A 133 -11.61 11.65 -1.53
CA LEU A 133 -10.48 11.37 -0.65
C LEU A 133 -10.85 11.52 0.83
N ALA A 134 -11.46 12.65 1.21
CA ALA A 134 -11.87 12.90 2.58
C ALA A 134 -12.88 11.86 3.09
N THR A 135 -13.88 11.52 2.29
CA THR A 135 -14.89 10.51 2.62
C THR A 135 -14.26 9.12 2.79
N THR A 136 -13.36 8.70 1.90
CA THR A 136 -12.66 7.41 2.03
C THR A 136 -11.73 7.38 3.22
N MET A 137 -10.98 8.47 3.47
CA MET A 137 -10.13 8.60 4.66
C MET A 137 -10.97 8.53 5.94
N TYR A 138 -12.11 9.21 6.00
CA TYR A 138 -13.01 9.15 7.13
C TYR A 138 -13.54 7.73 7.34
N PHE A 139 -13.98 7.05 6.29
CA PHE A 139 -14.46 5.66 6.37
C PHE A 139 -13.38 4.70 6.88
N LEU A 140 -12.15 4.77 6.35
CA LEU A 140 -11.09 3.82 6.70
C LEU A 140 -10.41 4.13 8.04
N TYR A 141 -10.17 5.40 8.35
CA TYR A 141 -9.41 5.81 9.54
C TYR A 141 -10.29 6.20 10.72
N GLY A 142 -11.57 6.49 10.49
CA GLY A 142 -12.45 6.97 11.54
C GLY A 142 -12.57 6.00 12.71
N GLU A 143 -12.77 4.69 12.46
CA GLU A 143 -12.84 3.69 13.53
C GLU A 143 -11.56 3.65 14.38
N SER A 144 -10.38 3.65 13.75
CA SER A 144 -9.10 3.67 14.47
C SER A 144 -8.91 4.97 15.27
N VAL A 145 -9.23 6.12 14.70
CA VAL A 145 -9.15 7.42 15.41
C VAL A 145 -10.11 7.42 16.61
N ILE A 146 -11.33 6.94 16.44
CA ILE A 146 -12.31 6.85 17.54
C ILE A 146 -11.80 5.92 18.64
N TYR A 147 -11.22 4.78 18.29
CA TYR A 147 -10.71 3.81 19.26
C TYR A 147 -9.59 4.40 20.13
N TYR A 148 -8.54 4.94 19.50
CA TYR A 148 -7.38 5.42 20.24
C TYR A 148 -7.57 6.80 20.88
N PHE A 149 -8.36 7.69 20.26
CA PHE A 149 -8.67 9.00 20.81
C PHE A 149 -9.97 8.99 21.60
N LYS A 150 -10.53 7.82 21.96
CA LYS A 150 -11.78 7.67 22.70
C LYS A 150 -11.85 8.61 23.90
N HIS A 151 -10.81 8.67 24.73
CA HIS A 151 -10.80 9.51 25.93
C HIS A 151 -10.82 11.02 25.65
N ILE A 152 -10.33 11.45 24.49
CA ILE A 152 -10.30 12.87 24.09
C ILE A 152 -11.58 13.21 23.32
N VAL A 153 -12.01 12.34 22.42
CA VAL A 153 -13.15 12.52 21.50
C VAL A 153 -14.50 12.30 22.20
N LEU A 154 -14.62 11.35 23.13
CA LEU A 154 -15.89 11.13 23.87
C LEU A 154 -16.19 12.21 24.92
N VAL A 155 -15.19 13.01 25.30
CA VAL A 155 -15.41 14.16 26.19
C VAL A 155 -16.17 15.26 25.45
N ASP A 156 -16.09 15.30 24.13
CA ASP A 156 -16.71 16.32 23.31
C ASP A 156 -18.09 15.86 22.80
N LYS A 157 -19.16 16.46 23.34
CA LYS A 157 -20.56 16.14 22.99
C LYS A 157 -20.85 16.27 21.49
N VAL A 158 -20.07 17.08 20.77
CA VAL A 158 -20.23 17.30 19.33
C VAL A 158 -19.66 16.15 18.49
N LEU A 159 -18.58 15.50 18.95
CA LEU A 159 -17.90 14.45 18.20
C LEU A 159 -18.44 13.04 18.52
N LEU A 160 -19.17 12.89 19.63
CA LEU A 160 -19.76 11.62 20.03
C LEU A 160 -20.69 11.00 18.97
N PRO A 161 -21.65 11.73 18.35
CA PRO A 161 -22.52 11.15 17.32
C PRO A 161 -21.75 10.77 16.05
N LEU A 162 -20.69 11.51 15.74
CA LEU A 162 -19.80 11.22 14.60
C LEU A 162 -19.09 9.89 14.81
N ALA A 163 -18.69 9.61 16.06
CA ALA A 163 -18.04 8.37 16.45
C ALA A 163 -18.99 7.17 16.48
N THR A 164 -20.15 7.30 17.13
CA THR A 164 -21.08 6.17 17.32
C THR A 164 -21.76 5.72 16.03
N HIS A 165 -22.02 6.65 15.10
CA HIS A 165 -22.67 6.37 13.83
C HIS A 165 -21.71 6.44 12.64
N HIS A 166 -20.40 6.29 12.89
CA HIS A 166 -19.35 6.42 11.89
C HIS A 166 -19.64 5.69 10.56
N ARG A 167 -20.03 4.41 10.62
CA ARG A 167 -20.31 3.59 9.42
C ARG A 167 -21.47 4.14 8.60
N PHE A 168 -22.55 4.51 9.28
CA PHE A 168 -23.74 5.06 8.61
C PHE A 168 -23.46 6.46 8.04
N ILE A 169 -22.76 7.32 8.79
CA ILE A 169 -22.34 8.64 8.31
C ILE A 169 -21.45 8.52 7.07
N SER A 170 -20.49 7.58 7.08
CA SER A 170 -19.63 7.31 5.93
C SER A 170 -20.44 6.89 4.70
N PHE A 171 -21.46 6.06 4.87
CA PHE A 171 -22.38 5.68 3.79
C PHE A 171 -23.13 6.90 3.25
N ILE A 172 -23.69 7.75 4.12
CA ILE A 172 -24.40 8.97 3.71
C ILE A 172 -23.47 9.95 2.97
N LEU A 173 -22.23 10.12 3.43
CA LEU A 173 -21.23 10.93 2.73
C LEU A 173 -20.93 10.36 1.33
N TYR A 174 -20.77 9.04 1.20
CA TYR A 174 -20.56 8.44 -0.10
C TYR A 174 -21.75 8.67 -1.05
N VAL A 175 -22.98 8.45 -0.58
CA VAL A 175 -24.22 8.69 -1.35
C VAL A 175 -24.34 10.16 -1.75
N PHE A 176 -24.03 11.09 -0.84
CA PHE A 176 -24.05 12.52 -1.13
C PHE A 176 -23.04 12.88 -2.23
N GLY A 177 -21.80 12.39 -2.14
CA GLY A 177 -20.79 12.56 -3.19
C GLY A 177 -21.26 12.03 -4.55
N PHE A 178 -21.98 10.90 -4.54
CA PHE A 178 -22.50 10.27 -5.76
C PHE A 178 -23.61 11.13 -6.38
N VAL A 179 -24.55 11.63 -5.57
CA VAL A 179 -25.59 12.57 -6.02
C VAL A 179 -24.95 13.85 -6.56
N CYS A 180 -23.95 14.42 -5.88
CA CYS A 180 -23.20 15.58 -6.37
C CYS A 180 -22.47 15.30 -7.70
N PHE A 181 -21.91 14.11 -7.88
CA PHE A 181 -21.31 13.69 -9.15
C PHE A 181 -22.35 13.72 -10.27
N VAL A 182 -23.50 13.05 -10.06
CA VAL A 182 -24.59 12.98 -11.04
C VAL A 182 -25.13 14.37 -11.36
N ALA A 183 -25.34 15.22 -10.35
CA ALA A 183 -25.78 16.60 -10.52
C ALA A 183 -24.75 17.48 -11.26
N SER A 184 -23.45 17.12 -11.20
CA SER A 184 -22.39 17.83 -11.91
C SER A 184 -22.25 17.46 -13.39
N LEU A 185 -22.99 16.45 -13.88
CA LEU A 185 -22.88 15.97 -15.25
C LEU A 185 -23.28 17.06 -16.27
N LYS A 186 -22.42 17.28 -17.28
CA LYS A 186 -22.67 18.23 -18.36
C LYS A 186 -22.67 17.54 -19.71
N ALA A 187 -23.69 17.84 -20.52
CA ALA A 187 -23.77 17.35 -21.90
C ALA A 187 -22.48 17.69 -22.67
N GLY A 188 -22.00 16.75 -23.47
CA GLY A 188 -20.73 16.88 -24.22
C GLY A 188 -19.46 16.51 -23.44
N HIS A 189 -19.53 16.33 -22.11
CA HIS A 189 -18.38 15.98 -21.27
C HIS A 189 -18.50 14.64 -20.53
N TYR A 190 -19.56 13.86 -20.76
CA TYR A 190 -19.81 12.61 -20.03
C TYR A 190 -18.61 11.65 -20.02
N LYS A 191 -18.00 11.37 -21.18
CA LYS A 191 -16.84 10.47 -21.26
C LYS A 191 -15.71 10.94 -20.34
N PHE A 192 -15.42 12.25 -20.32
CA PHE A 192 -14.39 12.81 -19.44
C PHE A 192 -14.77 12.70 -17.96
N GLN A 193 -16.02 13.00 -17.60
CA GLN A 193 -16.48 12.95 -16.21
C GLN A 193 -16.50 11.52 -15.66
N PHE A 194 -17.00 10.55 -16.43
CA PHE A 194 -16.98 9.13 -16.05
C PHE A 194 -15.55 8.57 -16.01
N THR A 195 -14.67 8.95 -16.93
CA THR A 195 -13.25 8.57 -16.86
C THR A 195 -12.58 9.14 -15.61
N ASN A 196 -12.80 10.41 -15.26
CA ASN A 196 -12.25 10.99 -14.04
C ASN A 196 -12.84 10.34 -12.78
N PHE A 197 -14.15 10.03 -12.78
CA PHE A 197 -14.79 9.30 -11.68
C PHE A 197 -14.16 7.93 -11.47
N ALA A 198 -14.04 7.13 -12.54
CA ALA A 198 -13.40 5.81 -12.50
C ALA A 198 -11.92 5.90 -12.07
N TRP A 199 -11.18 6.86 -12.62
CA TRP A 199 -9.78 7.10 -12.26
C TRP A 199 -9.61 7.48 -10.79
N THR A 200 -10.52 8.32 -10.26
CA THR A 200 -10.51 8.73 -8.86
C THR A 200 -10.75 7.53 -7.94
N HIS A 201 -11.73 6.69 -8.24
CA HIS A 201 -12.01 5.48 -7.45
C HIS A 201 -10.89 4.45 -7.54
N MET A 202 -10.29 4.27 -8.71
CA MET A 202 -9.09 3.44 -8.88
C MET A 202 -7.92 3.96 -8.03
N ALA A 203 -7.69 5.28 -8.01
CA ALA A 203 -6.63 5.88 -7.19
C ALA A 203 -6.91 5.72 -5.69
N LEU A 204 -8.16 5.88 -5.24
CA LEU A 204 -8.54 5.63 -3.84
C LEU A 204 -8.28 4.18 -3.44
N TYR A 205 -8.65 3.24 -4.30
CA TYR A 205 -8.41 1.82 -4.06
C TYR A 205 -6.91 1.48 -4.03
N LEU A 206 -6.13 1.95 -5.01
CA LEU A 206 -4.71 1.58 -5.10
C LEU A 206 -3.82 2.31 -4.09
N ILE A 207 -4.22 3.49 -3.61
CA ILE A 207 -3.40 4.31 -2.70
C ILE A 207 -3.97 4.30 -1.29
N VAL A 208 -5.22 4.73 -1.11
CA VAL A 208 -5.78 5.00 0.23
C VAL A 208 -6.12 3.70 0.96
N VAL A 209 -6.73 2.73 0.28
CA VAL A 209 -7.02 1.42 0.88
C VAL A 209 -5.73 0.69 1.24
N GLN A 210 -4.71 0.72 0.37
CA GLN A 210 -3.42 0.10 0.66
C GLN A 210 -2.68 0.81 1.80
N ALA A 211 -2.71 2.14 1.85
CA ALA A 211 -2.17 2.91 2.96
C ALA A 211 -2.89 2.61 4.29
N HIS A 212 -4.19 2.31 4.26
CA HIS A 212 -4.92 1.86 5.45
C HIS A 212 -4.40 0.53 6.01
N PHE A 213 -4.02 -0.42 5.16
CA PHE A 213 -3.39 -1.65 5.63
C PHE A 213 -1.99 -1.41 6.22
N VAL A 214 -1.21 -0.50 5.63
CA VAL A 214 0.09 -0.06 6.19
C VAL A 214 -0.11 0.55 7.57
N MET A 215 -1.14 1.37 7.73
CA MET A 215 -1.55 1.97 8.99
C MET A 215 -1.90 0.93 10.05
N ASN A 216 -2.69 -0.09 9.70
CA ASN A 216 -3.01 -1.17 10.63
C ASN A 216 -1.78 -1.99 11.03
N ASN A 217 -0.83 -2.22 10.12
CA ASN A 217 0.44 -2.86 10.48
C ASN A 217 1.21 -2.07 11.55
N ILE A 218 1.23 -0.74 11.45
CA ILE A 218 1.87 0.13 12.46
C ILE A 218 1.23 -0.08 13.83
N LEU A 219 -0.10 -0.20 13.87
CA LEU A 219 -0.87 -0.37 15.11
C LEU A 219 -0.65 -1.74 15.76
N GLU A 220 -0.45 -2.80 14.97
CA GLU A 220 -0.14 -4.14 15.45
C GLU A 220 1.33 -4.29 15.91
N GLY A 221 2.19 -3.33 15.55
CA GLY A 221 3.57 -3.20 16.01
C GLY A 221 4.48 -2.65 14.92
N MET A 222 5.42 -1.77 15.29
CA MET A 222 6.31 -1.10 14.32
C MET A 222 7.09 -2.07 13.44
N ILE A 223 7.36 -3.29 13.92
CA ILE A 223 8.02 -4.33 13.12
C ILE A 223 7.25 -4.69 11.85
N TRP A 224 5.92 -4.78 11.91
CA TRP A 224 5.07 -5.14 10.77
C TRP A 224 4.99 -4.05 9.72
N PHE A 225 5.44 -2.84 10.05
CA PHE A 225 5.63 -1.74 9.10
C PHE A 225 7.08 -1.64 8.62
N PHE A 226 8.02 -1.49 9.55
CA PHE A 226 9.39 -1.11 9.23
C PHE A 226 10.16 -2.26 8.58
N LEU A 227 9.97 -3.52 9.01
CA LEU A 227 10.64 -4.66 8.39
C LEU A 227 10.22 -4.83 6.92
N PRO A 228 8.92 -4.95 6.57
CA PRO A 228 8.50 -4.98 5.16
C PRO A 228 8.99 -3.80 4.32
N ALA A 229 8.93 -2.58 4.86
CA ALA A 229 9.39 -1.38 4.15
C ALA A 229 10.90 -1.41 3.88
N ALA A 230 11.69 -1.83 4.89
CA ALA A 230 13.13 -1.98 4.78
C ALA A 230 13.52 -3.10 3.80
N LEU A 231 12.76 -4.19 3.73
CA LEU A 231 12.98 -5.28 2.76
C LEU A 231 12.84 -4.78 1.32
N VAL A 232 11.82 -3.98 1.02
CA VAL A 232 11.64 -3.38 -0.33
C VAL A 232 12.78 -2.44 -0.68
N ILE A 233 13.17 -1.54 0.25
CA ILE A 233 14.29 -0.61 0.04
C ILE A 233 15.59 -1.38 -0.22
N THR A 234 15.83 -2.40 0.59
CA THR A 234 17.02 -3.25 0.49
C THR A 234 17.03 -4.01 -0.82
N ASN A 235 15.87 -4.49 -1.26
CA ASN A 235 15.72 -5.18 -2.53
C ASN A 235 16.10 -4.27 -3.71
N ASP A 236 15.58 -3.05 -3.74
CA ASP A 236 15.90 -2.09 -4.81
C ASP A 236 17.40 -1.75 -4.85
N ILE A 237 18.03 -1.59 -3.69
CA ILE A 237 19.48 -1.32 -3.58
C ILE A 237 20.28 -2.51 -4.12
N PHE A 238 20.01 -3.72 -3.65
CA PHE A 238 20.78 -4.90 -4.08
C PHE A 238 20.45 -5.33 -5.50
N ALA A 239 19.24 -5.08 -6.02
CA ALA A 239 18.91 -5.29 -7.42
C ALA A 239 19.74 -4.40 -8.34
N TYR A 240 19.98 -3.16 -7.92
CA TYR A 240 20.87 -2.24 -8.62
C TYR A 240 22.34 -2.68 -8.54
N ILE A 241 22.84 -2.99 -7.34
CA ILE A 241 24.25 -3.39 -7.13
C ILE A 241 24.58 -4.69 -7.86
N CYS A 242 23.79 -5.75 -7.66
CA CYS A 242 23.97 -7.03 -8.33
C CYS A 242 23.70 -6.92 -9.83
N GLY A 243 22.79 -6.06 -10.24
CA GLY A 243 22.51 -5.78 -11.65
C GLY A 243 23.69 -5.14 -12.38
N ILE A 244 24.44 -4.25 -11.74
CA ILE A 244 25.66 -3.68 -12.32
C ILE A 244 26.82 -4.67 -12.30
N ALA A 245 26.99 -5.41 -11.19
CA ALA A 245 28.12 -6.32 -11.03
C ALA A 245 28.03 -7.58 -11.91
N PHE A 246 26.83 -8.14 -12.07
CA PHE A 246 26.63 -9.45 -12.71
C PHE A 246 25.58 -9.45 -13.84
N GLY A 247 24.92 -8.32 -14.10
CA GLY A 247 23.80 -8.27 -15.04
C GLY A 247 24.21 -8.53 -16.49
N ARG A 248 23.60 -9.54 -17.10
CA ARG A 248 23.79 -9.89 -18.52
C ARG A 248 22.46 -10.09 -19.24
N THR A 249 21.46 -10.63 -18.55
CA THR A 249 20.16 -10.98 -19.14
C THR A 249 19.07 -10.00 -18.71
N GLN A 250 18.35 -9.42 -19.67
CA GLN A 250 17.27 -8.47 -19.40
C GLN A 250 16.03 -9.18 -18.84
N LEU A 251 15.42 -8.61 -17.80
CA LEU A 251 14.23 -9.19 -17.15
C LEU A 251 12.95 -8.94 -17.96
N ILE A 252 12.64 -7.69 -18.31
CA ILE A 252 11.40 -7.30 -19.00
C ILE A 252 11.68 -6.19 -20.02
N LYS A 253 11.04 -6.25 -21.21
CA LYS A 253 11.17 -5.24 -22.30
C LYS A 253 10.77 -3.81 -21.88
N LEU A 254 9.74 -3.70 -21.04
CA LEU A 254 9.26 -2.42 -20.49
C LEU A 254 10.31 -1.70 -19.62
N SER A 255 11.27 -2.42 -19.04
CA SER A 255 12.31 -1.88 -18.15
C SER A 255 13.71 -2.35 -18.57
N PRO A 256 14.35 -1.66 -19.53
CA PRO A 256 15.59 -2.13 -20.17
C PRO A 256 16.81 -2.21 -19.24
N LYS A 257 16.73 -1.62 -18.04
CA LYS A 257 17.84 -1.61 -17.07
C LYS A 257 17.76 -2.71 -16.01
N LYS A 258 16.66 -3.47 -15.95
CA LYS A 258 16.52 -4.55 -14.94
C LYS A 258 17.01 -5.88 -15.52
N THR A 259 17.85 -6.57 -14.76
CA THR A 259 18.47 -7.84 -15.14
C THR A 259 18.00 -9.00 -14.27
N VAL A 260 18.04 -10.23 -14.81
CA VAL A 260 17.66 -11.44 -14.05
C VAL A 260 18.66 -11.72 -12.95
N GLU A 261 19.96 -11.55 -13.22
CA GLU A 261 21.01 -11.76 -12.21
C GLU A 261 20.90 -10.75 -11.07
N GLY A 262 20.56 -9.50 -11.39
CA GLY A 262 20.27 -8.46 -10.40
C GLY A 262 19.08 -8.86 -9.52
N PHE A 263 18.02 -9.39 -10.12
CA PHE A 263 16.82 -9.83 -9.41
C PHE A 263 17.08 -11.01 -8.45
N VAL A 264 17.81 -12.04 -8.90
CA VAL A 264 18.17 -13.20 -8.07
C VAL A 264 19.14 -12.80 -6.96
N GLY A 265 20.16 -12.00 -7.28
CA GLY A 265 21.11 -11.51 -6.28
C GLY A 265 20.44 -10.64 -5.22
N ALA A 266 19.46 -9.80 -5.61
CA ALA A 266 18.67 -9.02 -4.68
C ALA A 266 17.86 -9.89 -3.73
N TRP A 267 17.24 -10.96 -4.21
CA TRP A 267 16.47 -11.88 -3.36
C TRP A 267 17.31 -12.47 -2.24
N ILE A 268 18.48 -13.03 -2.57
CA ILE A 268 19.40 -13.63 -1.59
C ILE A 268 19.83 -12.58 -0.55
N MET A 269 20.26 -11.40 -0.99
CA MET A 269 20.71 -10.34 -0.08
C MET A 269 19.57 -9.79 0.79
N THR A 270 18.36 -9.68 0.24
CA THR A 270 17.17 -9.22 0.97
C THR A 270 16.77 -10.20 2.06
N VAL A 271 16.88 -11.51 1.80
CA VAL A 271 16.64 -12.56 2.81
C VAL A 271 17.65 -12.47 3.94
N LEU A 272 18.95 -12.39 3.62
CA LEU A 272 20.01 -12.29 4.62
C LEU A 272 19.87 -11.03 5.48
N PHE A 273 19.63 -9.88 4.85
CA PHE A 273 19.39 -8.62 5.53
C PHE A 273 18.12 -8.67 6.39
N GLY A 274 17.05 -9.27 5.88
CA GLY A 274 15.80 -9.45 6.61
C GLY A 274 16.00 -10.21 7.91
N ILE A 275 16.63 -11.38 7.85
CA ILE A 275 16.92 -12.20 9.03
C ILE A 275 17.79 -11.44 10.04
N PHE A 276 18.80 -10.71 9.56
CA PHE A 276 19.62 -9.85 10.42
C PHE A 276 18.78 -8.76 11.11
N LEU A 277 17.95 -8.05 10.34
CA LEU A 277 17.13 -6.95 10.84
C LEU A 277 16.05 -7.43 11.82
N SER A 278 15.38 -8.56 11.53
CA SER A 278 14.36 -9.13 12.43
C SER A 278 14.96 -9.53 13.78
N ASN A 279 16.18 -10.11 13.77
CA ASN A 279 16.92 -10.46 14.99
C ASN A 279 17.37 -9.23 15.80
N LEU A 280 17.61 -8.10 15.13
CA LEU A 280 17.91 -6.84 15.81
C LEU A 280 16.65 -6.25 16.45
N MET A 281 15.55 -6.20 15.70
CA MET A 281 14.30 -5.56 16.13
C MET A 281 13.59 -6.32 17.25
N MET A 282 13.64 -7.66 17.23
CA MET A 282 12.98 -8.48 18.27
C MET A 282 13.53 -8.25 19.68
N LYS A 283 14.70 -7.63 19.84
CA LYS A 283 15.29 -7.29 21.14
C LYS A 283 14.61 -6.10 21.82
N SER A 284 13.83 -5.31 21.08
CA SER A 284 13.19 -4.09 21.60
C SER A 284 11.67 -4.23 21.61
N LYS A 285 11.08 -4.05 22.79
CA LYS A 285 9.62 -4.07 23.00
C LYS A 285 8.89 -3.00 22.18
N PHE A 286 9.52 -1.85 21.95
CA PHE A 286 8.97 -0.78 21.11
C PHE A 286 8.63 -1.24 19.69
N PHE A 287 9.42 -2.18 19.13
CA PHE A 287 9.17 -2.67 17.77
C PHE A 287 8.16 -3.80 17.70
N ILE A 288 8.13 -4.69 18.70
CA ILE A 288 7.34 -5.93 18.65
C ILE A 288 5.96 -5.80 19.29
N CYS A 289 5.75 -4.83 20.18
CA CYS A 289 4.48 -4.69 20.89
C CYS A 289 3.44 -3.95 20.06
N PRO A 290 2.16 -4.38 20.10
CA PRO A 290 1.07 -3.61 19.55
C PRO A 290 0.87 -2.31 20.32
N VAL A 291 0.28 -1.32 19.66
CA VAL A 291 0.06 0.02 20.21
C VAL A 291 -1.01 -0.02 21.29
N ASN A 292 -0.60 0.29 22.52
CA ASN A 292 -1.52 0.58 23.63
C ASN A 292 -1.62 2.10 23.91
N ASP A 293 -0.55 2.84 23.63
CA ASP A 293 -0.49 4.29 23.74
C ASP A 293 0.17 4.88 22.48
N LEU A 294 -0.54 5.78 21.79
CA LEU A 294 -0.05 6.47 20.59
C LEU A 294 1.09 7.46 20.89
N GLY A 295 1.19 7.94 22.14
CA GLY A 295 2.23 8.86 22.60
C GLY A 295 3.55 8.18 22.93
N ALA A 296 3.60 6.85 22.95
CA ALA A 296 4.80 6.10 23.28
C ALA A 296 5.90 6.28 22.24
N ASN A 297 7.10 6.59 22.72
CA ASN A 297 8.33 6.73 21.95
C ASN A 297 9.34 5.63 22.32
N ILE A 298 10.51 5.62 21.67
CA ILE A 298 11.54 4.60 21.93
C ILE A 298 12.07 4.59 23.38
N PHE A 299 12.00 5.72 24.10
CA PHE A 299 12.49 5.86 25.47
C PHE A 299 11.46 5.46 26.51
N THR A 300 10.18 5.79 26.29
CA THR A 300 9.08 5.35 27.14
C THR A 300 8.80 3.86 26.95
N GLY A 301 9.02 3.37 25.72
CA GLY A 301 8.75 1.99 25.34
C GLY A 301 7.25 1.67 25.36
N LEU A 302 6.96 0.40 25.07
CA LEU A 302 5.62 -0.18 25.18
C LEU A 302 5.72 -1.44 26.03
N GLU A 303 4.70 -1.70 26.83
CA GLU A 303 4.58 -2.94 27.59
C GLU A 303 3.53 -3.85 26.97
N CYS A 304 3.93 -5.08 26.67
CA CYS A 304 3.07 -6.13 26.19
C CYS A 304 3.67 -7.49 26.53
N ASN A 305 2.85 -8.53 26.45
CA ASN A 305 3.33 -9.91 26.39
C ASN A 305 3.79 -10.21 24.95
N PRO A 306 5.07 -10.52 24.72
CA PRO A 306 5.57 -10.77 23.37
C PRO A 306 4.78 -11.88 22.67
N ASN A 307 4.47 -11.68 21.40
CA ASN A 307 3.89 -12.73 20.58
C ASN A 307 4.88 -13.93 20.52
N PRO A 308 4.41 -15.19 20.66
CA PRO A 308 5.26 -16.38 20.59
C PRO A 308 6.16 -16.46 19.36
N VAL A 309 5.80 -15.79 18.27
CA VAL A 309 6.61 -15.66 17.06
C VAL A 309 8.01 -15.07 17.32
N PHE A 310 8.16 -14.26 18.37
CA PHE A 310 9.43 -13.63 18.77
C PHE A 310 10.19 -14.44 19.81
N LEU A 311 9.62 -15.53 20.35
CA LEU A 311 10.29 -16.34 21.35
C LEU A 311 11.06 -17.48 20.66
N PRO A 312 12.32 -17.74 21.03
CA PRO A 312 13.07 -18.86 20.46
C PRO A 312 12.41 -20.18 20.85
N ALA A 313 12.16 -21.04 19.86
CA ALA A 313 11.65 -22.38 20.05
C ALA A 313 12.67 -23.41 19.54
N THR A 314 12.76 -24.54 20.25
CA THR A 314 13.58 -25.69 19.86
C THR A 314 12.76 -26.61 18.98
N TYR A 315 13.20 -26.79 17.73
CA TYR A 315 12.57 -27.69 16.77
C TYR A 315 13.40 -28.95 16.62
N GLU A 316 12.72 -30.10 16.69
CA GLU A 316 13.30 -31.41 16.40
C GLU A 316 13.04 -31.75 14.94
N ILE A 317 14.11 -31.90 14.16
CA ILE A 317 13.99 -32.27 12.75
C ILE A 317 13.71 -33.78 12.67
N PRO A 318 12.66 -34.22 11.95
CA PRO A 318 12.42 -35.65 11.74
C PRO A 318 13.62 -36.30 11.06
N GLN A 319 13.94 -37.54 11.45
CA GLN A 319 15.07 -38.28 10.90
C GLN A 319 14.93 -38.40 9.38
N PHE A 320 15.80 -37.70 8.66
CA PHE A 320 15.91 -37.90 7.22
C PHE A 320 16.62 -39.23 6.93
N PHE A 321 16.14 -39.96 5.92
CA PHE A 321 16.66 -41.28 5.51
C PHE A 321 18.18 -41.30 5.21
N PHE A 322 18.78 -40.14 4.93
CA PHE A 322 20.21 -40.00 4.61
C PHE A 322 21.10 -39.69 5.82
N LEU A 323 20.55 -39.48 7.02
CA LEU A 323 21.34 -39.22 8.24
C LEU A 323 21.66 -40.54 8.95
N PRO A 324 22.86 -40.70 9.56
CA PRO A 324 23.20 -41.87 10.35
C PRO A 324 22.15 -42.10 11.44
N GLN A 325 21.73 -43.35 11.59
CA GLN A 325 20.76 -43.81 12.59
C GLN A 325 21.21 -43.34 14.00
N HIS A 326 20.33 -42.63 14.72
CA HIS A 326 20.48 -42.13 16.11
C HIS A 326 21.06 -40.73 16.38
N ARG A 327 21.01 -39.77 15.44
CA ARG A 327 21.18 -38.34 15.79
C ARG A 327 19.92 -37.52 15.53
N THR A 328 19.26 -37.07 16.60
CA THR A 328 18.25 -36.01 16.53
C THR A 328 18.97 -34.67 16.51
N ILE A 329 18.82 -33.91 15.42
CA ILE A 329 19.37 -32.55 15.31
C ILE A 329 18.33 -31.60 15.89
N THR A 330 18.67 -30.94 16.98
CA THR A 330 17.85 -29.88 17.58
C THR A 330 18.32 -28.53 17.04
N LEU A 331 17.41 -27.73 16.47
CA LEU A 331 17.67 -26.37 16.03
C LEU A 331 16.86 -25.39 16.88
N THR A 332 17.53 -24.39 17.45
CA THR A 332 16.87 -23.32 18.20
C THR A 332 16.81 -22.07 17.35
N PHE A 333 15.62 -21.62 16.99
CA PHE A 333 15.43 -20.36 16.29
C PHE A 333 14.07 -19.74 16.62
N ALA A 334 13.97 -18.42 16.45
CA ALA A 334 12.71 -17.71 16.65
C ALA A 334 11.84 -17.82 15.37
N PRO A 335 10.55 -18.18 15.48
CA PRO A 335 9.66 -18.34 14.32
C PRO A 335 9.62 -17.12 13.38
N ILE A 336 9.85 -15.91 13.91
CA ILE A 336 9.92 -14.67 13.13
C ILE A 336 10.93 -14.75 11.97
N GLN A 337 12.00 -15.53 12.09
CA GLN A 337 12.99 -15.70 11.02
C GLN A 337 12.38 -16.37 9.78
N LEU A 338 11.50 -17.36 9.98
CA LEU A 338 10.77 -18.02 8.90
C LEU A 338 9.76 -17.07 8.24
N HIS A 339 9.02 -16.32 9.05
CA HIS A 339 8.09 -15.30 8.53
C HIS A 339 8.84 -14.20 7.77
N THR A 340 10.02 -13.81 8.25
CA THR A 340 10.88 -12.83 7.58
C THR A 340 11.40 -13.35 6.24
N PHE A 341 11.74 -14.63 6.14
CA PHE A 341 12.08 -15.26 4.86
C PHE A 341 10.92 -15.15 3.85
N ILE A 342 9.68 -15.38 4.29
CA ILE A 342 8.49 -15.30 3.43
C ILE A 342 8.24 -13.84 3.02
N LEU A 343 8.30 -12.89 3.96
CA LEU A 343 8.18 -11.46 3.68
C LEU A 343 9.27 -10.97 2.72
N ALA A 344 10.53 -11.37 2.91
CA ALA A 344 11.65 -11.02 2.04
C ALA A 344 11.50 -11.61 0.64
N SER A 345 11.00 -12.85 0.56
CA SER A 345 10.71 -13.51 -0.72
C SER A 345 9.60 -12.79 -1.47
N PHE A 346 8.52 -12.38 -0.80
CA PHE A 346 7.47 -11.58 -1.43
C PHE A 346 8.00 -10.20 -1.87
N ALA A 347 8.73 -9.51 -0.99
CA ALA A 347 9.32 -8.20 -1.25
C ALA A 347 10.24 -8.21 -2.48
N SER A 348 10.96 -9.31 -2.72
CA SER A 348 11.83 -9.44 -3.89
C SER A 348 11.12 -9.97 -5.13
N LEU A 349 10.27 -10.98 -4.99
CA LEU A 349 9.75 -11.72 -6.13
C LEU A 349 8.46 -11.11 -6.70
N ILE A 350 7.60 -10.58 -5.83
CA ILE A 350 6.24 -10.14 -6.19
C ILE A 350 6.10 -8.62 -6.10
N ALA A 351 6.59 -7.98 -5.03
CA ALA A 351 6.39 -6.53 -4.83
C ALA A 351 6.91 -5.65 -6.01
N PRO A 352 8.02 -5.99 -6.71
CA PRO A 352 8.50 -5.19 -7.85
C PRO A 352 7.52 -5.12 -9.03
N PHE A 353 6.53 -6.01 -9.10
CA PHE A 353 5.46 -5.93 -10.09
C PHE A 353 4.55 -4.71 -9.90
N GLY A 354 4.43 -4.18 -8.68
CA GLY A 354 3.80 -2.87 -8.42
C GLY A 354 4.51 -1.74 -9.18
N GLY A 355 5.84 -1.70 -9.10
CA GLY A 355 6.64 -0.75 -9.86
C GLY A 355 6.56 -0.96 -11.37
N PHE A 356 6.43 -2.20 -11.85
CA PHE A 356 6.19 -2.47 -13.27
C PHE A 356 4.83 -1.96 -13.74
N PHE A 357 3.78 -2.17 -12.95
CA PHE A 357 2.45 -1.66 -13.23
C PHE A 357 2.45 -0.12 -13.26
N ALA A 358 3.04 0.53 -12.25
CA ALA A 358 3.17 1.98 -12.19
C ALA A 358 3.97 2.54 -13.37
N SER A 359 5.08 1.88 -13.74
CA SER A 359 5.85 2.23 -14.94
C SER A 359 5.02 2.09 -16.22
N GLY A 360 4.25 1.01 -16.38
CA GLY A 360 3.37 0.81 -17.54
C GLY A 360 2.34 1.93 -17.69
N LEU A 361 1.72 2.33 -16.57
CA LEU A 361 0.81 3.47 -16.52
C LEU A 361 1.50 4.76 -16.96
N LYS A 362 2.68 5.09 -16.43
CA LYS A 362 3.42 6.29 -16.85
C LYS A 362 3.71 6.32 -18.35
N ARG A 363 4.12 5.19 -18.93
CA ARG A 363 4.42 5.10 -20.36
C ARG A 363 3.20 5.27 -21.25
N SER A 364 2.02 4.80 -20.83
CA SER A 364 0.79 4.99 -21.61
C SER A 364 0.38 6.47 -21.71
N PHE A 365 0.66 7.27 -20.67
CA PHE A 365 0.45 8.72 -20.66
C PHE A 365 1.64 9.53 -21.21
N LYS A 366 2.69 8.87 -21.73
CA LYS A 366 3.93 9.50 -22.23
C LYS A 366 4.63 10.40 -21.19
N ILE A 367 4.50 10.06 -19.91
CA ILE A 367 5.19 10.71 -18.80
C ILE A 367 6.31 9.80 -18.28
N LYS A 368 7.25 10.38 -17.54
CA LYS A 368 8.37 9.64 -16.94
C LYS A 368 8.16 9.38 -15.45
N ASP A 369 7.66 10.39 -14.74
CA ASP A 369 7.48 10.44 -13.29
C ASP A 369 6.04 10.92 -13.01
N PHE A 370 5.45 10.52 -11.88
CA PHE A 370 4.07 10.89 -11.53
C PHE A 370 3.94 12.38 -11.15
N GLY A 371 5.04 12.99 -10.70
CA GLY A 371 5.12 14.39 -10.33
C GLY A 371 6.55 14.77 -9.94
N ASP A 372 6.70 16.00 -9.40
CA ASP A 372 7.97 16.56 -8.95
C ASP A 372 7.91 16.93 -7.46
N SER A 373 7.26 16.10 -6.64
CA SER A 373 7.01 16.42 -5.22
C SER A 373 8.28 16.46 -4.37
N ILE A 374 9.32 15.72 -4.75
CA ILE A 374 10.59 15.67 -4.02
C ILE A 374 11.70 16.21 -4.93
N PRO A 375 12.37 17.32 -4.56
CA PRO A 375 13.42 17.90 -5.38
C PRO A 375 14.53 16.90 -5.72
N GLY A 376 14.78 16.74 -7.02
CA GLY A 376 15.79 15.81 -7.55
C GLY A 376 15.43 14.32 -7.49
N HIS A 377 14.30 13.94 -6.90
CA HIS A 377 13.92 12.53 -6.67
C HIS A 377 12.68 12.07 -7.44
N GLY A 378 11.91 12.99 -8.02
CA GLY A 378 10.68 12.70 -8.79
C GLY A 378 9.42 12.71 -7.91
N GLY A 379 8.44 11.90 -8.29
CA GLY A 379 7.15 11.81 -7.61
C GLY A 379 7.20 10.97 -6.34
N MET A 380 6.32 11.27 -5.39
CA MET A 380 6.12 10.45 -4.21
C MET A 380 5.54 9.07 -4.57
N THR A 381 4.61 9.04 -5.53
CA THR A 381 3.99 7.81 -6.03
C THR A 381 5.02 6.85 -6.62
N ASP A 382 6.05 7.38 -7.29
CA ASP A 382 7.16 6.59 -7.86
C ASP A 382 8.00 5.86 -6.79
N ARG A 383 7.90 6.27 -5.53
CA ARG A 383 8.64 5.66 -4.41
C ARG A 383 7.79 4.69 -3.59
N MET A 384 6.47 4.78 -3.71
CA MET A 384 5.52 4.06 -2.87
C MET A 384 4.79 2.93 -3.60
N ASP A 385 4.95 2.80 -4.91
CA ASP A 385 4.29 1.80 -5.74
C ASP A 385 4.54 0.34 -5.28
N CYS A 386 5.79 -0.02 -4.98
CA CYS A 386 6.13 -1.32 -4.40
C CYS A 386 5.78 -1.40 -2.91
N GLN A 387 5.85 -0.27 -2.19
CA GLN A 387 5.63 -0.21 -0.74
C GLN A 387 4.17 -0.46 -0.36
N PHE A 388 3.21 0.07 -1.13
CA PHE A 388 1.78 -0.14 -0.87
C PHE A 388 1.38 -1.61 -1.03
N ILE A 389 1.87 -2.29 -2.08
CA ILE A 389 1.63 -3.72 -2.28
C ILE A 389 2.28 -4.54 -1.15
N MET A 390 3.51 -4.21 -0.78
CA MET A 390 4.19 -4.89 0.32
C MET A 390 3.47 -4.70 1.65
N GLY A 391 3.00 -3.49 1.94
CA GLY A 391 2.24 -3.19 3.16
C GLY A 391 0.92 -3.95 3.22
N PHE A 392 0.19 -4.03 2.11
CA PHE A 392 -1.02 -4.84 2.04
C PHE A 392 -0.74 -6.33 2.28
N PHE A 393 0.31 -6.87 1.67
CA PHE A 393 0.72 -8.25 1.91
C PHE A 393 1.11 -8.50 3.37
N ALA A 394 1.90 -7.61 3.97
CA ALA A 394 2.31 -7.73 5.37
C ALA A 394 1.09 -7.78 6.32
N TYR A 395 0.06 -6.98 6.04
CA TYR A 395 -1.18 -6.98 6.82
C TYR A 395 -1.93 -8.30 6.70
N MET A 396 -2.18 -8.77 5.48
CA MET A 396 -2.85 -10.05 5.23
C MET A 396 -2.08 -11.22 5.86
N TYR A 397 -0.77 -11.21 5.70
CA TYR A 397 0.12 -12.24 6.23
C TYR A 397 0.11 -12.25 7.76
N TYR A 398 0.19 -11.08 8.40
CA TYR A 398 0.09 -10.95 9.85
C TYR A 398 -1.22 -11.52 10.39
N HIS A 399 -2.37 -11.08 9.86
CA HIS A 399 -3.68 -11.52 10.37
C HIS A 399 -3.99 -13.00 10.15
N THR A 400 -3.34 -13.63 9.15
CA THR A 400 -3.55 -15.03 8.83
C THR A 400 -2.62 -15.96 9.60
N PHE A 401 -1.34 -15.61 9.74
CA PHE A 401 -0.32 -16.53 10.25
C PHE A 401 0.30 -16.13 11.59
N ILE A 402 0.12 -14.89 12.03
CA ILE A 402 0.89 -14.32 13.16
C ILE A 402 -0.03 -13.81 14.28
N ALA A 403 -1.17 -13.21 13.92
CA ALA A 403 -2.13 -12.70 14.89
C ALA A 403 -2.61 -13.83 15.81
N VAL A 404 -2.51 -13.59 17.12
CA VAL A 404 -2.99 -14.53 18.14
C VAL A 404 -4.32 -14.01 18.66
N TYR A 405 -5.41 -14.67 18.27
CA TYR A 405 -6.73 -14.38 18.81
C TYR A 405 -6.89 -15.07 20.17
N LYS A 406 -6.54 -14.35 21.24
CA LYS A 406 -6.80 -14.84 22.60
C LYS A 406 -8.30 -14.73 22.86
N VAL A 407 -8.97 -15.87 22.90
CA VAL A 407 -10.35 -15.95 23.36
C VAL A 407 -10.31 -15.87 24.88
N ASP A 408 -10.71 -14.73 25.43
CA ASP A 408 -10.85 -14.57 26.88
C ASP A 408 -12.22 -15.11 27.36
N LEU A 409 -12.30 -15.54 28.62
CA LEU A 409 -13.52 -16.04 29.24
C LEU A 409 -14.67 -15.05 29.10
N GLY A 410 -14.37 -13.74 29.20
CA GLY A 410 -15.36 -12.68 29.00
C GLY A 410 -16.02 -12.73 27.62
N ILE A 411 -15.24 -12.95 26.56
CA ILE A 411 -15.76 -13.05 25.18
C ILE A 411 -16.60 -14.31 25.01
N VAL A 412 -16.16 -15.44 25.58
CA VAL A 412 -16.94 -16.70 25.55
C VAL A 412 -18.26 -16.51 26.26
N LEU A 413 -18.24 -15.89 27.45
CA LEU A 413 -19.42 -15.68 28.27
C LEU A 413 -20.39 -14.68 27.63
N GLU A 414 -19.89 -13.56 27.10
CA GLU A 414 -20.72 -12.59 26.36
C GLU A 414 -21.34 -13.26 25.13
N THR A 415 -20.58 -14.05 24.38
CA THR A 415 -21.09 -14.78 23.21
C THR A 415 -22.15 -15.80 23.62
N ALA A 416 -21.92 -16.54 24.71
CA ALA A 416 -22.88 -17.50 25.24
C ALA A 416 -24.18 -16.81 25.70
N ILE A 417 -24.10 -15.69 26.41
CA ILE A 417 -25.27 -14.99 26.94
C ILE A 417 -26.05 -14.27 25.84
N THR A 418 -25.35 -13.61 24.90
CA THR A 418 -26.00 -12.75 23.90
C THR A 418 -26.43 -13.48 22.63
N ARG A 419 -25.81 -14.62 22.30
CA ARG A 419 -26.07 -15.33 21.03
C ARG A 419 -26.72 -16.70 21.18
N LEU A 420 -26.68 -17.33 22.36
CA LEU A 420 -27.36 -18.61 22.58
C LEU A 420 -28.73 -18.38 23.22
N GLY A 421 -29.71 -19.21 22.83
CA GLY A 421 -31.00 -19.27 23.52
C GLY A 421 -30.85 -19.87 24.92
N PRO A 422 -31.85 -19.70 25.81
CA PRO A 422 -31.79 -20.22 27.18
C PRO A 422 -31.51 -21.73 27.24
N ASP A 423 -32.13 -22.52 26.36
CA ASP A 423 -31.94 -23.97 26.32
C ASP A 423 -30.51 -24.36 25.92
N ASP A 424 -29.94 -23.65 24.93
CA ASP A 424 -28.55 -23.87 24.48
C ASP A 424 -27.53 -23.44 25.55
N GLN A 425 -27.85 -22.42 26.35
CA GLN A 425 -27.02 -22.00 27.48
C GLN A 425 -26.99 -23.07 28.57
N VAL A 426 -28.15 -23.68 28.86
CA VAL A 426 -28.27 -24.80 29.80
C VAL A 426 -27.46 -26.01 29.32
N GLU A 427 -27.57 -26.37 28.04
CA GLU A 427 -26.81 -27.49 27.46
C GLU A 427 -25.30 -27.22 27.43
N LEU A 428 -24.88 -25.97 27.17
CA LEU A 428 -23.48 -25.56 27.26
C LEU A 428 -22.92 -25.77 28.67
N VAL A 429 -23.66 -25.33 29.71
CA VAL A 429 -23.26 -25.49 31.12
C VAL A 429 -23.17 -26.98 31.49
N LYS A 430 -24.15 -27.79 31.08
CA LYS A 430 -24.14 -29.24 31.30
C LYS A 430 -22.94 -29.91 30.65
N SER A 431 -22.67 -29.59 29.39
CA SER A 431 -21.54 -30.13 28.63
C SER A 431 -20.18 -29.73 29.22
N MET A 432 -20.03 -28.46 29.66
CA MET A 432 -18.83 -28.01 30.35
C MET A 432 -18.63 -28.71 31.68
N CYS A 433 -19.69 -28.88 32.48
CA CYS A 433 -19.60 -29.55 33.77
C CYS A 433 -19.22 -31.03 33.62
N ARG A 434 -19.77 -31.72 32.62
CA ARG A 434 -19.38 -33.11 32.29
C ARG A 434 -17.92 -33.20 31.84
N TYR A 435 -17.47 -32.28 30.99
CA TYR A 435 -16.07 -32.22 30.55
C TYR A 435 -15.10 -32.04 31.72
N LEU A 436 -15.40 -31.12 32.64
CA LEU A 436 -14.57 -30.86 33.82
C LEU A 436 -14.62 -32.00 34.85
N GLY A 437 -15.76 -32.68 34.97
CA GLY A 437 -15.90 -33.90 35.78
C GLY A 437 -14.99 -35.02 35.28
N ASN A 438 -14.96 -35.25 33.96
CA ASN A 438 -14.08 -36.25 33.33
C ASN A 438 -12.58 -35.96 33.53
N GLN A 439 -12.20 -34.70 33.78
CA GLN A 439 -10.83 -34.31 34.11
C GLN A 439 -10.51 -34.37 35.61
N GLY A 440 -11.49 -34.72 36.46
CA GLY A 440 -11.35 -34.75 37.92
C GLY A 440 -11.28 -33.37 38.56
N ILE A 441 -11.61 -32.30 37.84
CA ILE A 441 -11.57 -30.92 38.34
C ILE A 441 -12.84 -30.62 39.13
N VAL A 442 -13.99 -31.13 38.68
CA VAL A 442 -15.29 -30.96 39.32
C VAL A 442 -15.71 -32.28 39.96
N PRO A 443 -16.18 -32.28 41.23
CA PRO A 443 -16.69 -33.50 41.87
C PRO A 443 -17.88 -34.10 41.10
N GLU A 444 -17.93 -35.42 40.95
CA GLU A 444 -19.04 -36.13 40.27
C GLU A 444 -20.42 -35.82 40.89
N ALA A 445 -20.44 -35.52 42.20
CA ALA A 445 -21.66 -35.10 42.89
C ALA A 445 -22.23 -33.77 42.35
N LEU A 446 -21.36 -32.83 41.97
CA LEU A 446 -21.78 -31.55 41.41
C LEU A 446 -22.28 -31.70 39.97
N SER A 447 -21.63 -32.54 39.16
CA SER A 447 -22.12 -32.84 37.80
C SER A 447 -23.49 -33.52 37.85
N ALA A 448 -23.69 -34.51 38.73
CA ALA A 448 -24.97 -35.19 38.89
C ALA A 448 -26.07 -34.24 39.40
N CYS A 449 -25.72 -33.30 40.29
CA CYS A 449 -26.66 -32.28 40.79
C CYS A 449 -27.12 -31.32 39.68
N ILE A 450 -26.20 -30.86 38.84
CA ILE A 450 -26.52 -29.95 37.72
C ILE A 450 -27.38 -30.66 36.67
N GLU A 451 -27.08 -31.91 36.33
CA GLU A 451 -27.92 -32.69 35.42
C GLU A 451 -29.35 -32.87 35.94
N HIS A 452 -29.51 -33.16 37.23
CA HIS A 452 -30.83 -33.29 37.86
C HIS A 452 -31.58 -31.95 37.98
N ALA A 453 -30.90 -30.88 38.40
CA ALA A 453 -31.50 -29.56 38.59
C ALA A 453 -32.00 -28.96 37.27
N MET A 454 -31.28 -29.21 36.17
CA MET A 454 -31.61 -28.66 34.85
C MET A 454 -32.58 -29.55 34.06
N ALA A 455 -32.69 -30.85 34.39
CA ALA A 455 -33.73 -31.74 33.85
C ALA A 455 -35.12 -31.51 34.48
N ALA A 456 -35.18 -30.94 35.69
CA ALA A 456 -36.44 -30.66 36.39
C ALA A 456 -37.15 -29.36 35.93
N GLY A 457 -36.52 -28.59 35.03
CA GLY A 457 -37.06 -27.33 34.50
C GLY A 457 -37.69 -27.43 33.10
N GLN A 458 -37.66 -28.61 32.46
CA GLN A 458 -38.45 -28.97 31.28
C GLN A 458 -39.75 -29.65 31.71
#